data_AF-B6IHJ9-F1
#
_entry.id   AF-B6IHJ9-F1
#
_cell.length_a   1.000
_cell.length_b   1.000
_cell.length_c   1.000
_cell.angle_alpha   90.00
_cell.angle_beta   90.00
_cell.angle_gamma   90.00
#
_symmetry.space_group_name_H-M   'P 1'
#
loop_
_entity.id
_entity.type
_entity.pdbx_description
1 polymer ?
#
loop_
_entity_poly.entity_id
_entity_poly.type
_entity_poly.pdbx_seq_one_letter_code
_entity_poly.pdbx_strand_id
1 'polypeptide(L)' 'MTTNYLVQEYYLSNYIRCPKNEGLLSSWESLAYPSHLFMIMLMPLYIFGGYCILYKTPNSMKPVKWPLFNWHVW' A
#
# COMPACT_ATOMS: atom_id res chain seq x y z
N MET A 1 -0.51 13.55 46.14
CA MET A 1 -1.54 12.53 45.81
C MET A 1 -2.59 13.03 44.83
N THR A 2 -2.84 14.34 44.76
CA THR A 2 -3.81 15.00 43.86
C THR A 2 -3.44 15.03 42.38
N THR A 3 -2.16 14.96 42.02
CA THR A 3 -1.70 15.05 40.61
C THR A 3 -2.12 13.86 39.76
N ASN A 4 -2.08 12.64 40.30
CA ASN A 4 -2.47 11.43 39.55
C ASN A 4 -3.98 11.35 39.28
N TYR A 5 -4.81 11.86 40.20
CA TYR A 5 -6.27 11.85 40.06
C TYR A 5 -6.73 12.74 38.89
N LEU A 6 -6.18 13.95 38.78
CA LEU A 6 -6.51 14.89 37.70
C LEU A 6 -6.09 14.35 36.33
N VAL A 7 -4.97 13.62 36.27
CA VAL A 7 -4.50 12.97 35.05
C VAL A 7 -5.45 11.84 34.63
N GLN A 8 -5.93 11.02 35.57
CA GLN A 8 -6.90 9.96 35.28
C GLN A 8 -8.23 10.51 34.74
N GLU A 9 -8.75 11.59 35.34
CA GLU A 9 -9.97 12.23 34.83
C GLU A 9 -9.79 12.83 33.44
N TYR A 10 -8.60 13.37 33.13
CA TYR A 10 -8.28 13.84 31.79
C TYR A 10 -8.33 12.70 30.75
N TYR A 11 -7.74 11.54 31.05
CA TYR A 11 -7.80 10.39 30.14
C TYR A 11 -9.22 9.87 29.93
N LEU A 12 -10.06 9.81 30.98
CA LEU A 12 -11.42 9.29 30.84
C LEU A 12 -12.38 10.26 30.15
N SER A 13 -12.13 11.56 30.20
CA SER A 13 -13.02 12.57 29.62
C SER A 13 -12.60 13.04 28.22
N ASN A 14 -11.31 13.35 28.03
CA ASN A 14 -10.82 14.03 26.85
C ASN A 14 -10.25 13.07 25.80
N TYR A 15 -9.62 11.97 26.21
CA TYR A 15 -9.06 11.00 25.26
C TYR A 15 -10.17 10.32 24.43
N ILE A 16 -11.33 10.05 25.03
CA ILE A 16 -12.48 9.43 24.34
C ILE A 16 -13.09 10.38 23.31
N ARG A 17 -12.96 11.70 23.49
CA ARG A 17 -13.45 12.76 22.58
C ARG A 17 -12.38 13.32 21.67
N CYS A 18 -11.35 12.55 21.34
CA CYS A 18 -10.32 13.01 20.41
C CYS A 18 -10.96 13.31 19.03
N PRO A 19 -10.91 14.56 18.54
CA PRO A 19 -11.41 14.87 17.21
C PRO A 19 -10.59 14.09 16.20
N LYS A 20 -11.26 13.43 15.25
CA LYS A 20 -10.58 12.73 14.18
C LYS A 20 -9.69 13.73 13.44
N ASN A 21 -8.39 13.46 13.41
CA ASN A 21 -7.45 14.30 12.69
C ASN A 21 -7.59 14.00 11.19
N GLU A 22 -8.13 14.95 10.42
CA GLU A 22 -8.26 14.85 8.96
C GLU A 22 -7.01 15.35 8.22
N GLY A 23 -5.88 15.44 8.93
CA GLY A 23 -4.58 15.71 8.33
C GLY A 23 -4.24 14.70 7.23
N LEU A 24 -3.44 15.17 6.27
CA LEU A 24 -2.99 14.41 5.10
C LEU A 24 -2.34 13.06 5.46
N LEU A 25 -1.65 12.97 6.62
CA LEU A 25 -0.95 11.75 7.04
C LEU A 25 -1.81 10.84 7.93
N SER A 26 -2.96 11.33 8.41
CA SER A 26 -3.85 10.60 9.33
C SER A 26 -5.13 10.10 8.68
N SER A 27 -5.51 10.63 7.50
CA SER A 27 -6.61 10.10 6.70
C SER A 27 -6.19 8.89 5.87
N TRP A 28 -7.03 7.86 5.85
CA TRP A 28 -6.86 6.67 5.00
C TRP A 28 -6.99 7.01 3.50
N GLU A 29 -7.76 8.06 3.18
CA GLU A 29 -8.02 8.52 1.82
C GLU A 29 -6.72 8.95 1.13
N SER A 30 -5.87 9.66 1.86
CA SER A 30 -4.58 10.15 1.38
C SER A 30 -3.60 9.03 1.03
N LEU A 31 -3.81 7.82 1.55
CA LEU A 31 -3.06 6.62 1.16
C LEU A 31 -3.77 5.84 0.04
N ALA A 32 -5.09 5.73 0.10
CA ALA A 32 -5.86 4.98 -0.88
C ALA A 32 -5.81 5.60 -2.29
N TYR A 33 -6.00 6.93 -2.39
CA TYR A 33 -5.99 7.64 -3.67
C TYR A 33 -4.69 7.45 -4.49
N PRO A 34 -3.49 7.70 -3.93
CA PRO A 34 -2.26 7.49 -4.70
C PRO A 34 -2.06 6.01 -5.05
N SER A 35 -2.37 5.07 -4.15
CA SER A 35 -2.26 3.64 -4.45
C SER A 35 -3.14 3.22 -5.63
N HIS A 36 -4.38 3.69 -5.70
CA HIS A 36 -5.25 3.41 -6.84
C HIS A 36 -4.75 4.07 -8.13
N LEU A 37 -4.22 5.29 -8.05
CA LEU A 37 -3.62 5.97 -9.21
C LEU A 37 -2.39 5.20 -9.74
N PHE A 38 -1.51 4.78 -8.83
CA PHE A 38 -0.35 3.95 -9.17
C PHE A 38 -0.79 2.63 -9.79
N MET A 39 -1.81 1.97 -9.24
CA MET A 39 -2.32 0.72 -9.79
C MET A 39 -2.84 0.91 -11.22
N ILE A 40 -3.62 1.96 -11.49
CA ILE A 40 -4.13 2.26 -12.83
C ILE A 40 -3.00 2.51 -13.83
N MET A 41 -1.95 3.22 -13.40
CA MET A 41 -0.80 3.54 -14.26
C MET A 41 0.12 2.33 -14.49
N LEU A 42 0.37 1.52 -13.45
CA LEU A 42 1.31 0.40 -13.48
C LEU A 42 0.68 -0.88 -14.03
N MET A 43 -0.63 -1.08 -13.86
CA MET A 43 -1.35 -2.24 -14.38
C MET A 43 -1.09 -2.51 -15.88
N PRO A 44 -1.19 -1.54 -16.80
CA PRO A 44 -0.91 -1.80 -18.22
C PRO A 44 0.56 -2.19 -18.46
N LEU A 45 1.50 -1.60 -17.72
CA LEU A 45 2.92 -1.96 -17.81
C LEU A 45 3.16 -3.39 -17.29
N TYR A 46 2.47 -3.79 -16.23
CA TYR A 46 2.55 -5.13 -15.67
C TYR A 46 1.98 -6.18 -16.64
N ILE A 47 0.83 -5.90 -17.26
CA ILE A 47 0.25 -6.76 -18.30
C ILE A 47 1.19 -6.86 -19.50
N PHE A 48 1.75 -5.73 -19.94
CA PHE A 48 2.70 -5.70 -21.06
C PHE A 48 4.00 -6.45 -20.74
N GLY A 49 4.51 -6.35 -19.52
CA GLY A 49 5.67 -7.10 -19.05
C GLY A 49 5.43 -8.61 -19.12
N GLY A 50 4.29 -9.07 -18.62
CA GLY A 50 3.89 -10.49 -18.71
C GLY A 50 3.75 -10.97 -20.15
N TYR A 51 3.17 -10.14 -21.03
CA TYR A 51 3.11 -10.42 -22.47
C TYR A 51 4.51 -10.55 -23.09
N CYS A 52 5.44 -9.65 -22.75
CA CYS A 52 6.82 -9.72 -23.23
C CYS A 52 7.51 -11.02 -22.78
N ILE A 53 7.35 -11.42 -21.52
CA ILE A 53 7.93 -12.66 -20.98
C ILE A 53 7.35 -13.90 -21.68
N LEU A 54 6.06 -13.91 -22.01
CA LEU A 54 5.44 -15.07 -22.65
C LEU A 54 5.72 -15.16 -24.16
N TYR A 55 5.69 -14.03 -24.87
CA TYR A 55 5.68 -14.01 -26.34
C TYR A 55 6.94 -13.46 -26.98
N LYS A 56 7.77 -12.70 -26.25
CA LYS A 56 9.00 -12.08 -26.78
C LYS A 56 10.29 -12.69 -26.23
N THR A 57 10.25 -13.58 -25.24
CA THR A 57 11.46 -14.24 -24.72
C THR A 57 12.16 -15.09 -25.79
N PRO A 58 13.44 -14.83 -26.10
CA PRO A 58 14.17 -15.53 -27.15
C PRO A 58 14.48 -16.99 -26.78
N ASN A 59 14.70 -17.83 -27.79
CA ASN A 59 14.96 -19.27 -27.62
C ASN A 59 16.17 -19.57 -26.71
N SER A 60 17.17 -18.70 -26.69
CA SER A 60 18.36 -18.81 -25.83
C SER A 60 18.01 -18.71 -24.32
N MET A 61 16.90 -18.06 -23.97
CA MET A 61 16.49 -17.81 -22.58
C MET A 61 15.28 -18.67 -22.15
N LYS A 62 14.99 -19.76 -22.88
CA LYS A 62 13.89 -20.69 -22.54
C LYS A 62 13.94 -21.23 -21.11
N PRO A 63 15.10 -21.63 -20.55
CA PRO A 63 15.14 -22.20 -19.20
C PRO A 63 14.71 -21.20 -18.11
N VAL A 64 14.96 -19.91 -18.33
CA VAL A 64 14.66 -18.85 -17.36
C VAL A 64 13.28 -18.20 -17.57
N LYS A 65 12.58 -18.55 -18.64
CA LYS A 65 11.25 -17.99 -18.97
C LYS A 65 10.23 -18.22 -17.86
N TRP A 66 10.13 -19.45 -17.35
CA TRP A 66 9.16 -19.82 -16.32
C TRP A 66 9.49 -19.22 -14.94
N PRO A 67 10.75 -19.26 -14.46
CA PRO A 67 11.14 -18.51 -13.25
C PRO A 67 10.85 -17.02 -13.35
N LEU A 68 11.14 -16.40 -14.51
CA LEU A 68 10.89 -14.98 -14.73
C LEU A 68 9.40 -14.64 -14.74
N PHE A 69 8.57 -15.51 -15.32
CA PHE A 69 7.12 -15.36 -15.28
C PHE A 69 6.56 -15.56 -13.87
N ASN A 70 7.08 -16.51 -13.09
CA ASN A 70 6.68 -16.71 -11.71
C ASN A 70 6.97 -15.46 -10.85
N TRP A 71 8.16 -14.87 -10.99
CA TRP A 71 8.51 -13.60 -10.33
C TRP A 71 7.65 -12.41 -10.79
N HIS A 72 7.19 -12.43 -12.05
CA HIS A 72 6.31 -11.40 -12.58
C HIS A 72 4.85 -11.56 -12.14
N VAL A 73 4.48 -12.64 -11.44
CA VAL A 73 3.09 -12.90 -11.02
C VAL A 73 2.97 -13.04 -9.50
N TRP A 74 4.04 -13.47 -8.82
CA TRP A 74 4.13 -13.66 -7.37
C TRP A 74 4.67 -12.41 -6.68
#